data_AF-A0A7I0KE72-F1
#
_entry.id   AF-A0A7I0KE72-F1
#
_cell.length_a   1.000
_cell.length_b   1.000
_cell.length_c   1.000
_cell.angle_alpha   90.00
_cell.angle_beta   90.00
_cell.angle_gamma   90.00
#
_symmetry.space_group_name_H-M   'P 1'
#
loop_
_entity.id
_entity.type
_entity.pdbx_description
1 polymer ?
#
loop_
_entity_poly.entity_id
_entity_poly.type
_entity_poly.pdbx_seq_one_letter_code
_entity_poly.pdbx_strand_id
1 'polypeptide(L)'
;MTPKEFRAELTKLMPGYSWTVHKSRSDALLKATGIKSSGFNRLSTLLVERRDNYAATGRPWYEVKSAGFGLRAPFLADCSDGTLARALRGLQTHYETMASTYLGHAMALQSARPQKEPATVG
;
A
#
# COMPACT_ATOMS: atom_id res chain seq x y z
N MET A 1 -20.37 10.46 -3.82
CA MET A 1 -19.34 10.47 -4.89
C MET A 1 -19.69 9.41 -5.92
N THR A 2 -19.44 9.65 -7.21
CA THR A 2 -19.70 8.66 -8.26
C THR A 2 -18.50 7.72 -8.49
N PRO A 3 -18.69 6.52 -9.06
CA PRO A 3 -17.58 5.64 -9.45
C PRO A 3 -16.56 6.31 -10.40
N LYS A 4 -17.02 7.22 -11.26
CA LYS A 4 -16.16 7.98 -12.18
C LYS A 4 -15.28 8.98 -11.44
N GLU A 5 -15.86 9.74 -10.51
CA GLU A 5 -15.11 10.66 -9.64
C GLU A 5 -14.09 9.91 -8.78
N PHE A 6 -14.47 8.76 -8.23
CA PHE A 6 -13.58 7.91 -7.45
C PHE A 6 -12.40 7.39 -8.25
N ARG A 7 -12.65 6.92 -9.49
CA ARG A 7 -11.56 6.56 -10.41
C ARG A 7 -10.64 7.75 -10.69
N ALA A 8 -11.19 8.95 -10.89
CA ALA A 8 -10.41 10.15 -11.16
C ALA A 8 -9.53 10.54 -9.95
N GLU A 9 -10.06 10.45 -8.73
CA GLU A 9 -9.31 10.66 -7.49
C GLU A 9 -8.13 9.68 -7.36
N LEU A 10 -8.39 8.38 -7.59
CA LEU A 10 -7.39 7.31 -7.55
C LEU A 10 -6.26 7.53 -8.57
N THR A 11 -6.61 7.82 -9.83
CA THR A 11 -5.63 8.09 -10.89
C THR A 11 -4.82 9.35 -10.61
N LYS A 12 -5.44 10.38 -10.00
CA LYS A 12 -4.73 11.62 -9.65
C LYS A 12 -3.66 11.39 -8.59
N LEU A 13 -3.97 10.63 -7.54
CA LEU A 13 -3.02 10.38 -6.45
C LEU A 13 -1.99 9.31 -6.78
N MET A 14 -2.38 8.30 -7.57
CA MET A 14 -1.55 7.13 -7.88
C MET A 14 -1.61 6.81 -9.38
N PRO A 15 -1.02 7.68 -10.24
CA PRO A 15 -1.11 7.55 -11.69
C PRO A 15 -0.39 6.30 -12.25
N GLY A 16 0.59 5.76 -11.51
CA GLY A 16 1.32 4.56 -11.91
C GLY A 16 0.57 3.23 -11.68
N TYR A 17 -0.67 3.28 -11.21
CA TYR A 17 -1.51 2.10 -11.01
C TYR A 17 -2.63 2.06 -12.05
N SER A 18 -2.84 0.88 -12.63
CA SER A 18 -4.03 0.61 -13.43
C SER A 18 -5.21 0.32 -12.49
N TRP A 19 -6.17 1.24 -12.46
CA TRP A 19 -7.33 1.15 -11.58
C TRP A 19 -8.51 0.44 -12.24
N THR A 20 -9.19 -0.39 -11.47
CA THR A 20 -10.48 -1.01 -11.79
C THR A 20 -11.44 -0.71 -10.66
N VAL A 21 -12.50 0.06 -10.93
CA VAL A 21 -13.57 0.32 -9.96
C VAL A 21 -14.63 -0.76 -10.12
N HIS A 22 -14.97 -1.42 -9.03
CA HIS A 22 -15.93 -2.52 -9.00
C HIS A 22 -17.34 -1.98 -8.84
N LYS A 23 -18.29 -2.61 -9.52
CA LYS A 23 -19.71 -2.29 -9.34
C LYS A 23 -20.13 -2.69 -7.93
N SER A 24 -20.60 -1.72 -7.15
CA SER A 24 -21.25 -1.96 -5.86
C SER A 24 -22.76 -1.95 -6.06
N ARG A 25 -23.48 -2.68 -5.20
CA ARG A 25 -24.96 -2.61 -5.15
C ARG A 25 -25.45 -1.36 -4.38
N SER A 26 -24.55 -0.68 -3.68
CA SER A 26 -24.86 0.50 -2.88
C SER A 26 -23.87 1.62 -3.19
N ASP A 27 -24.38 2.81 -3.42
CA ASP A 27 -23.58 4.03 -3.58
C ASP A 27 -22.83 4.41 -2.29
N ALA A 28 -23.21 3.82 -1.14
CA ALA A 28 -22.54 4.06 0.13
C ALA A 28 -21.16 3.40 0.23
N LEU A 29 -20.85 2.43 -0.63
CA LEU A 29 -19.56 1.72 -0.66
C LEU A 29 -19.01 1.70 -2.09
N LEU A 30 -17.85 2.30 -2.29
CA LEU A 30 -17.08 2.21 -3.52
C LEU A 30 -15.84 1.35 -3.28
N LYS A 31 -15.52 0.48 -4.22
CA LYS A 31 -14.36 -0.42 -4.14
C LYS A 31 -13.58 -0.37 -5.44
N ALA A 32 -12.26 -0.31 -5.34
CA ALA A 32 -11.37 -0.30 -6.48
C ALA A 32 -10.15 -1.19 -6.24
N THR A 33 -9.63 -1.79 -7.29
CA THR A 33 -8.34 -2.47 -7.30
C THR A 33 -7.37 -1.72 -8.19
N GLY A 34 -6.19 -1.42 -7.69
CA GLY A 34 -5.09 -0.83 -8.43
C GLY A 34 -3.99 -1.86 -8.65
N ILE A 35 -3.48 -1.98 -9.87
CA ILE A 35 -2.36 -2.89 -10.19
C ILE A 35 -1.20 -2.08 -10.76
N LYS A 36 -0.01 -2.22 -10.16
CA LYS A 36 1.24 -1.70 -10.72
C LYS A 36 2.04 -2.86 -11.31
N SER A 37 2.45 -2.72 -12.57
CA SER A 37 3.26 -3.70 -13.29
C SER A 37 4.51 -3.04 -13.88
N SER A 38 5.55 -3.83 -14.12
CA SER A 38 6.74 -3.45 -14.89
C SER A 38 7.04 -4.58 -15.89
N GLY A 39 6.96 -4.27 -17.18
CA GLY A 39 6.94 -5.29 -18.25
C GLY A 39 5.83 -6.31 -18.01
N PHE A 40 6.20 -7.60 -18.01
CA PHE A 40 5.29 -8.72 -17.73
C PHE A 40 5.09 -9.02 -16.23
N ASN A 41 5.81 -8.34 -15.34
CA ASN A 41 5.80 -8.61 -13.90
C ASN A 41 4.85 -7.68 -13.15
N ARG A 42 3.91 -8.24 -12.38
CA ARG A 42 3.06 -7.47 -11.46
C ARG A 42 3.84 -7.15 -10.19
N LEU A 43 4.08 -5.88 -9.90
CA LEU A 43 4.88 -5.45 -8.75
C LEU A 43 4.05 -5.28 -7.46
N SER A 44 2.84 -4.75 -7.58
CA SER A 44 2.00 -4.43 -6.42
C SER A 44 0.52 -4.40 -6.78
N THR A 45 -0.31 -4.78 -5.81
CA THR A 45 -1.76 -4.70 -5.87
C THR A 45 -2.27 -3.89 -4.69
N LEU A 46 -3.07 -2.86 -4.97
CA LEU A 46 -3.82 -2.11 -3.98
C LEU A 46 -5.30 -2.45 -4.06
N LEU A 47 -5.95 -2.57 -2.90
CA LEU A 47 -7.40 -2.54 -2.79
C LEU A 47 -7.80 -1.29 -2.01
N VAL A 48 -8.67 -0.47 -2.60
CA VAL A 48 -9.19 0.74 -1.96
C VAL A 48 -10.69 0.62 -1.80
N GLU A 49 -11.17 0.81 -0.59
CA GLU A 49 -12.58 0.93 -0.27
C GLU A 49 -12.86 2.33 0.26
N ARG A 50 -14.00 2.90 -0.12
CA ARG A 50 -14.49 4.18 0.39
C ARG A 50 -15.93 4.05 0.83
N ARG A 51 -16.22 4.52 2.04
CA ARG A 51 -17.56 4.52 2.64
C ARG A 51 -18.02 5.94 2.89
N ASP A 52 -19.14 6.36 2.30
CA ASP A 52 -19.61 7.76 2.32
C ASP A 52 -20.23 8.20 3.66
N ASN A 53 -20.68 7.26 4.49
CA ASN A 53 -21.28 7.53 5.80
C ASN A 53 -20.76 6.54 6.85
N TYR A 54 -19.46 6.56 7.10
CA TYR A 54 -18.87 5.65 8.07
C TYR A 54 -19.31 6.01 9.49
N ALA A 55 -19.74 5.00 10.25
CA ALA A 55 -20.22 5.13 11.63
C ALA A 55 -21.28 6.24 11.85
N ALA A 56 -22.14 6.47 10.84
CA ALA A 56 -23.16 7.52 10.86
C ALA A 56 -22.62 8.96 11.06
N THR A 57 -21.33 9.19 10.80
CA THR A 57 -20.67 10.49 11.02
C THR A 57 -20.88 11.48 9.86
N GLY A 58 -21.48 11.05 8.75
CA GLY A 58 -21.60 11.84 7.53
C GLY A 58 -20.27 12.13 6.83
N ARG A 59 -19.17 11.48 7.24
CA ARG A 59 -17.83 11.67 6.68
C ARG A 59 -17.37 10.45 5.89
N PRO A 60 -16.62 10.66 4.79
CA PRO A 60 -16.03 9.56 4.05
C PRO A 60 -14.95 8.88 4.90
N TRP A 61 -14.86 7.56 4.78
CA TRP A 61 -13.79 6.75 5.34
C TRP A 61 -13.16 5.92 4.23
N TYR A 62 -11.85 5.99 4.13
CA TYR A 62 -11.05 5.25 3.17
C TYR A 62 -10.30 4.13 3.87
N GLU A 63 -10.31 2.95 3.27
CA GLU A 63 -9.51 1.80 3.69
C GLU A 63 -8.67 1.35 2.50
N VAL A 64 -7.36 1.30 2.67
CA VAL A 64 -6.40 0.91 1.64
C VAL A 64 -5.65 -0.32 2.13
N LYS A 65 -5.66 -1.39 1.32
CA LYS A 65 -4.92 -2.62 1.57
C LYS A 65 -3.89 -2.81 0.48
N SER A 66 -2.71 -3.29 0.87
CA SER A 66 -1.63 -3.61 -0.06
C SER A 66 -1.33 -5.10 -0.05
N ALA A 67 -1.20 -5.66 -1.24
CA ALA A 67 -0.71 -7.00 -1.47
C ALA A 67 0.46 -6.93 -2.48
N GLY A 68 1.35 -7.92 -2.41
CA GLY A 68 2.50 -8.01 -3.34
C GLY A 68 2.09 -8.39 -4.77
N PHE A 69 2.76 -9.42 -5.31
CA PHE A 69 2.73 -9.77 -6.73
C PHE A 69 1.41 -10.42 -7.23
N GLY A 70 0.38 -10.58 -6.39
CA GLY A 70 -0.82 -11.37 -6.71
C GLY A 70 -2.15 -10.73 -6.32
N LEU A 71 -3.18 -10.90 -7.15
CA LEU A 71 -4.57 -10.49 -6.87
C LEU A 71 -5.25 -11.34 -5.79
N ARG A 72 -4.73 -12.55 -5.55
CA ARG A 72 -5.17 -13.48 -4.49
C ARG A 72 -4.14 -13.59 -3.37
N ALA A 73 -3.08 -12.78 -3.41
CA ALA A 73 -2.10 -12.77 -2.33
C ALA A 73 -2.77 -12.23 -1.05
N PRO A 74 -2.37 -12.73 0.13
CA PRO A 74 -2.81 -12.14 1.38
C PRO A 74 -2.40 -10.66 1.42
N PHE A 75 -3.26 -9.83 2.00
CA PHE A 75 -2.90 -8.44 2.27
C PHE A 75 -1.77 -8.41 3.28
N LEU A 76 -0.71 -7.66 2.96
CA LEU A 76 0.48 -7.52 3.79
C LEU A 76 0.31 -6.43 4.84
N ALA A 77 -0.43 -5.39 4.49
CA ALA A 77 -0.74 -4.28 5.36
C ALA A 77 -2.02 -3.58 4.89
N ASP A 78 -2.67 -2.92 5.82
CA ASP A 78 -3.80 -2.03 5.58
C ASP A 78 -3.65 -0.74 6.38
N CYS A 79 -4.29 0.31 5.88
CA CYS A 79 -4.37 1.59 6.55
C CYS A 79 -5.72 2.23 6.23
N SER A 80 -6.30 2.93 7.20
CA SER A 80 -7.56 3.63 7.01
C SER A 80 -7.52 5.05 7.57
N ASP A 81 -8.19 5.97 6.88
CA ASP A 81 -8.22 7.38 7.23
C ASP A 81 -9.45 8.08 6.59
N GLY A 82 -9.75 9.31 6.99
CA GLY A 82 -10.81 10.13 6.40
C GLY A 82 -10.52 10.64 4.98
N THR A 83 -9.28 10.48 4.48
CA THR A 83 -8.93 10.83 3.09
C THR A 83 -8.06 9.75 2.44
N LEU A 84 -8.23 9.57 1.13
CA LEU A 84 -7.42 8.63 0.36
C LEU A 84 -5.92 8.91 0.47
N ALA A 85 -5.53 10.19 0.39
CA ALA A 85 -4.12 10.60 0.47
C ALA A 85 -3.47 10.23 1.81
N ARG A 86 -4.18 10.41 2.93
CA ARG A 86 -3.67 10.04 4.26
C ARG A 86 -3.59 8.53 4.44
N ALA A 87 -4.61 7.78 3.99
CA ALA A 87 -4.57 6.32 4.04
C ALA A 87 -3.40 5.73 3.23
N LEU A 88 -3.17 6.26 2.02
CA LEU A 88 -2.01 5.87 1.19
C LEU A 88 -0.67 6.24 1.85
N ARG A 89 -0.57 7.44 2.42
CA ARG A 89 0.64 7.87 3.13
C ARG A 89 0.91 7.01 4.35
N GLY A 90 -0.11 6.66 5.14
CA GLY A 90 0.05 5.77 6.28
C GLY A 90 0.57 4.39 5.89
N LEU A 91 0.08 3.84 4.77
CA LEU A 91 0.58 2.58 4.22
C LEU A 91 2.04 2.68 3.75
N GLN A 92 2.43 3.79 3.12
CA GLN A 92 3.83 4.03 2.76
C GLN A 92 4.73 4.13 4.00
N THR A 93 4.33 4.91 5.00
CA THR A 93 5.06 5.06 6.26
C THR A 93 5.21 3.73 6.99
N HIS A 94 4.18 2.86 6.94
CA HIS A 94 4.29 1.50 7.47
C HIS A 94 5.43 0.72 6.82
N TYR A 95 5.52 0.72 5.48
CA TYR A 95 6.59 0.02 4.78
C TYR A 95 7.97 0.65 5.01
N GLU A 96 8.07 1.97 5.08
CA GLU A 96 9.32 2.66 5.43
C GLU A 96 9.80 2.27 6.83
N THR A 97 8.87 2.22 7.80
CA THR A 97 9.16 1.78 9.17
C THR A 97 9.66 0.33 9.19
N MET A 98 8.97 -0.58 8.50
CA MET A 98 9.39 -1.97 8.39
C MET A 98 10.78 -2.11 7.77
N ALA A 99 11.08 -1.36 6.71
CA ALA A 99 12.39 -1.36 6.09
C ALA A 99 13.48 -0.89 7.07
N SER A 100 13.23 0.18 7.81
CA SER A 100 14.15 0.67 8.85
C SER A 100 14.38 -0.35 9.96
N THR A 101 13.32 -1.03 10.43
CA THR A 101 13.43 -2.08 11.44
C THR A 101 14.30 -3.24 10.96
N TYR A 102 14.05 -3.76 9.76
CA TYR A 102 14.85 -4.86 9.21
C TYR A 102 16.29 -4.45 8.90
N LEU A 103 16.52 -3.21 8.48
CA LEU A 103 17.88 -2.67 8.32
C LEU A 103 18.63 -2.67 9.66
N GLY A 104 17.97 -2.25 10.75
CA GLY A 104 18.55 -2.31 12.09
C GLY A 104 18.92 -3.74 12.51
N HIS A 105 18.05 -4.72 12.25
CA HIS A 105 18.36 -6.13 12.49
C HIS A 105 19.56 -6.61 11.66
N ALA A 106 19.64 -6.23 10.38
CA ALA A 106 20.77 -6.60 9.52
C ALA A 106 22.09 -6.00 10.01
N MET A 107 22.09 -4.73 10.43
CA MET A 107 23.26 -4.05 11.01
C MET A 107 23.74 -4.73 12.30
N ALA A 108 22.82 -5.14 13.18
CA ALA A 108 23.16 -5.85 14.41
C ALA A 108 23.80 -7.22 14.13
N LEU A 109 23.30 -7.96 13.13
CA LEU A 109 23.93 -9.21 12.70
C LEU A 109 25.30 -8.98 12.07
N GLN A 110 25.46 -7.89 11.32
CA GLN A 110 26.73 -7.54 10.69
C GLN A 110 27.78 -7.13 11.72
N SER A 111 27.42 -6.35 12.74
CA SER A 111 28.36 -5.91 13.78
C SER A 111 28.82 -7.06 14.69
N ALA A 112 28.01 -8.10 14.83
CA ALA A 112 28.36 -9.31 15.57
C ALA A 112 29.30 -10.26 14.79
N ARG A 113 29.54 -10.02 13.49
CA ARG A 113 30.49 -10.83 12.71
C ARG A 113 31.92 -10.44 13.05
N PRO A 114 32.86 -11.40 13.12
CA PRO A 114 34.27 -11.08 13.26
C PRO A 114 34.70 -10.17 12.10
N GLN A 115 35.41 -9.09 12.40
CA GLN A 115 36.07 -8.31 11.35
C GLN A 115 36.98 -9.25 10.59
N LYS A 116 36.92 -9.21 9.26
CA LYS A 116 37.82 -9.97 8.40
C LYS A 116 39.23 -9.51 8.75
N GLU A 117 39.98 -10.37 9.42
CA GLU A 117 41.37 -10.14 9.80
C GLU A 117 42.13 -9.66 8.56
N PRO A 118 42.81 -8.50 8.59
CA PRO A 118 43.59 -8.07 7.43
C PRO A 118 44.63 -9.15 7.19
N ALA A 119 44.57 -9.77 6.00
CA ALA A 119 45.52 -10.80 5.61
C ALA A 119 46.93 -10.23 5.75
N THR A 120 47.66 -10.69 6.77
CA THR A 120 49.07 -10.38 6.96
C THR A 120 49.80 -10.96 5.75
N VAL A 121 50.16 -10.09 4.81
CA VAL A 121 51.05 -10.43 3.70
C VAL A 121 52.42 -10.67 4.32
N GLY A 122 52.82 -11.94 4.39
CA GLY A 122 54.17 -12.37 4.73
C GLY A 122 55.09 -12.36 3.53
#